data_AF-A0A1G6K9W7-F1
#
_entry.id   AF-A0A1G6K9W7-F1
#
_cell.length_a   1.000
_cell.length_b   1.000
_cell.length_c   1.000
_cell.angle_alpha   90.00
_cell.angle_beta   90.00
_cell.angle_gamma   90.00
#
_symmetry.space_group_name_H-M   'P 1'
#
loop_
_entity.id
_entity.type
_entity.pdbx_description
1 polymer ?
#
loop_
_entity_poly.entity_id
_entity_poly.type
_entity_poly.pdbx_seq_one_letter_code
_entity_poly.pdbx_strand_id
1 'polypeptide(L)' 'MATLRLKQRHGSKRRRAWRVRHLATDANTGRRIASTLTDRDADDGSRIGRLLEQATEAAIAAEMLNRMVELGRLKHVRTA' A
#
# COMPACT_ATOMS: atom_id res chain seq x y z
N MET A 1 2.84 56.51 -25.35
CA MET A 1 2.92 55.07 -25.71
C MET A 1 2.66 54.25 -24.46
N ALA A 2 1.51 53.56 -24.38
CA ALA A 2 1.15 52.78 -23.20
C ALA A 2 1.65 51.33 -23.36
N THR A 3 2.56 50.90 -22.48
CA THR A 3 3.02 49.51 -22.43
C THR A 3 1.96 48.63 -21.77
N LEU A 4 1.27 47.82 -22.56
CA LEU A 4 0.36 46.78 -22.07
C LEU A 4 1.14 45.71 -21.31
N ARG A 5 0.93 45.60 -20.00
CA ARG A 5 1.43 44.51 -19.17
C ARG A 5 0.54 43.28 -19.37
N LEU A 6 1.04 42.26 -20.06
CA LEU A 6 0.35 40.98 -20.22
C LEU A 6 0.09 40.34 -18.85
N LYS A 7 -1.19 40.16 -18.53
CA LYS A 7 -1.67 39.49 -17.32
C LYS A 7 -1.30 38.01 -17.42
N GLN A 8 -0.31 37.56 -16.65
CA GLN A 8 0.13 36.17 -16.65
C GLN A 8 -1.08 35.26 -16.35
N ARG A 9 -1.39 34.32 -17.26
CA ARG A 9 -2.51 33.40 -17.08
C ARG A 9 -2.21 32.48 -15.89
N HIS A 10 -3.10 32.42 -14.91
CA HIS A 10 -3.01 31.41 -13.86
C HIS A 10 -2.98 30.01 -14.49
N GLY A 11 -1.98 29.20 -14.15
CA GLY A 11 -1.77 27.86 -14.71
C GLY A 11 -0.56 27.69 -15.63
N SER A 12 0.18 28.76 -15.96
CA SER A 12 1.40 28.67 -16.78
C SER A 12 2.60 28.03 -16.07
N LYS A 13 2.51 27.78 -14.75
CA LYS A 13 3.55 27.11 -13.97
C LYS A 13 3.30 25.60 -13.99
N ARG A 14 4.30 24.81 -14.41
CA ARG A 14 4.24 23.34 -14.42
C ARG A 14 3.76 22.86 -13.04
N ARG A 15 2.61 22.16 -12.99
CA ARG A 15 2.08 21.68 -11.70
C ARG A 15 3.08 20.72 -11.06
N ARG A 16 3.26 20.85 -9.76
CA ARG A 16 4.00 19.84 -8.98
C ARG A 16 3.25 18.51 -9.10
N ALA A 17 3.97 17.47 -9.50
CA ALA A 17 3.48 16.10 -9.57
C ALA A 17 3.84 15.38 -8.26
N TRP A 18 2.89 14.60 -7.72
CA TRP A 18 3.11 13.74 -6.56
C TRP A 18 3.04 12.28 -7.00
N ARG A 19 3.88 11.42 -6.40
CA ARG A 19 3.75 9.96 -6.55
C ARG A 19 2.48 9.47 -5.86
N VAL A 20 1.83 8.47 -6.43
CA VAL A 20 0.61 7.86 -5.89
C VAL A 20 0.99 6.65 -5.06
N ARG A 21 0.42 6.53 -3.86
CA ARG A 21 0.60 5.37 -2.98
C ARG A 21 -0.70 4.56 -2.97
N HIS A 22 -0.64 3.36 -3.52
CA HIS A 22 -1.71 2.37 -3.39
C HIS A 22 -1.50 1.56 -2.11
N LEU A 23 -2.57 1.30 -1.38
CA LEU A 23 -2.57 0.63 -0.10
C LEU A 23 -3.64 -0.46 -0.10
N ALA A 24 -3.30 -1.63 0.46
CA ALA A 24 -4.30 -2.61 0.87
C ALA A 24 -4.26 -2.70 2.39
N THR A 25 -5.44 -2.70 3.00
CA THR A 25 -5.61 -2.83 4.45
C THR A 25 -6.47 -4.05 4.75
N ASP A 26 -6.14 -4.75 5.82
CA ASP A 26 -7.03 -5.75 6.40
C ASP A 26 -8.33 -5.07 6.84
N ALA A 27 -9.46 -5.59 6.37
CA ALA A 27 -10.77 -4.95 6.55
C ALA A 27 -11.24 -4.96 8.01
N ASN A 28 -10.75 -5.89 8.83
CA ASN A 28 -11.19 -6.07 10.21
C ASN A 28 -10.38 -5.19 11.18
N THR A 29 -9.10 -4.98 10.90
CA THR A 29 -8.14 -4.31 11.80
C THR A 29 -7.65 -2.97 11.27
N GLY A 30 -7.90 -2.65 10.00
CA GLY A 30 -7.36 -1.47 9.33
C GLY A 30 -5.83 -1.49 9.13
N ARG A 31 -5.15 -2.59 9.47
CA ARG A 31 -3.69 -2.71 9.30
C ARG A 31 -3.33 -2.79 7.83
N ARG A 32 -2.28 -2.07 7.41
CA ARG A 32 -1.72 -2.16 6.06
C ARG A 32 -1.09 -3.54 5.83
N ILE A 33 -1.60 -4.28 4.85
CA ILE A 33 -1.12 -5.61 4.45
C ILE A 33 -0.34 -5.60 3.13
N ALA A 34 -0.56 -4.59 2.28
CA ALA A 34 0.22 -4.39 1.06
C ALA A 34 0.38 -2.90 0.74
N SER A 35 1.41 -2.55 -0.04
CA SER A 35 1.54 -1.20 -0.57
C SER A 35 2.45 -1.13 -1.79
N THR A 36 2.11 -0.23 -2.71
CA THR A 36 2.96 0.10 -3.85
C THR A 36 2.97 1.61 -4.06
N LEU A 37 4.14 2.17 -4.37
CA LEU A 37 4.31 3.58 -4.72
C LEU A 37 4.59 3.68 -6.22
N THR A 38 3.82 4.49 -6.92
CA THR A 38 3.87 4.66 -8.37
C THR A 38 4.02 6.13 -8.74
N ASP A 39 4.46 6.38 -9.97
CA ASP A 39 4.33 7.71 -10.54
C ASP A 39 2.87 8.06 -10.81
N ARG A 40 2.57 9.35 -10.91
CA ARG A 40 1.20 9.88 -11.06
C ARG A 40 0.44 9.41 -12.29
N ASP A 41 1.14 8.91 -13.30
CA ASP A 41 0.57 8.51 -14.59
C ASP A 41 0.42 6.98 -14.69
N ALA A 42 0.70 6.25 -13.60
CA ALA A 42 0.44 4.83 -13.53
C ALA A 42 -1.06 4.56 -13.40
N ASP A 43 -1.57 3.62 -14.22
CA ASP A 43 -2.95 3.15 -14.13
C ASP A 43 -3.22 2.41 -12.81
N ASP A 44 -4.31 2.76 -12.13
CA ASP A 44 -4.69 2.18 -10.84
C ASP A 44 -5.00 0.68 -10.97
N GLY A 45 -5.73 0.29 -12.01
CA GLY A 45 -6.12 -1.09 -12.26
C GLY A 45 -4.93 -2.02 -12.41
N SER A 46 -3.87 -1.54 -13.08
CA SER A 46 -2.62 -2.28 -13.29
C SER A 46 -1.87 -2.64 -12.00
N ARG A 47 -2.21 -2.04 -10.85
CA ARG A 47 -1.56 -2.31 -9.55
C ARG A 47 -2.31 -3.30 -8.67
N ILE A 48 -3.58 -3.59 -8.99
CA ILE A 48 -4.43 -4.48 -8.18
C ILE A 48 -3.81 -5.88 -8.05
N GLY A 49 -3.34 -6.47 -9.15
CA GLY A 49 -2.75 -7.82 -9.13
C GLY A 49 -1.56 -7.93 -8.17
N ARG A 50 -0.63 -6.97 -8.23
CA ARG A 50 0.54 -6.93 -7.34
C ARG A 50 0.14 -6.73 -5.88
N LEU A 51 -0.87 -5.91 -5.60
CA LEU A 51 -1.35 -5.71 -4.23
C LEU A 51 -2.02 -6.96 -3.66
N LEU A 52 -2.75 -7.71 -4.50
CA LEU A 52 -3.38 -8.97 -4.11
C LEU A 52 -2.35 -10.06 -3.83
N GLU A 53 -1.30 -10.15 -4.65
CA GLU A 53 -0.18 -11.08 -4.42
C GLU A 53 0.47 -10.82 -3.06
N GLN A 54 0.87 -9.58 -2.78
CA GLN A 54 1.46 -9.18 -1.49
C GLN A 54 0.52 -9.43 -0.31
N ALA A 55 -0.78 -9.13 -0.46
CA ALA A 55 -1.77 -9.39 0.58
C ALA A 55 -1.92 -10.89 0.86
N THR A 56 -1.87 -11.72 -0.18
CA THR A 56 -1.94 -13.18 -0.06
C THR A 56 -0.72 -13.73 0.66
N GLU A 57 0.49 -13.27 0.29
CA GLU A 57 1.73 -13.64 0.98
C GLU A 57 1.67 -13.27 2.47
N ALA A 58 1.21 -12.06 2.79
CA ALA A 58 1.06 -11.60 4.17
C ALA A 58 0.08 -12.47 4.97
N ALA A 59 -1.05 -12.85 4.36
CA ALA A 59 -2.03 -13.73 4.99
C ALA A 59 -1.47 -15.14 5.26
N ILE A 60 -0.75 -15.71 4.29
CA ILE A 60 -0.09 -17.02 4.44
C ILE A 60 0.97 -16.97 5.55
N ALA A 61 1.80 -15.93 5.57
CA ALA A 61 2.84 -15.77 6.59
C ALA A 61 2.25 -15.63 8.00
N ALA A 62 1.16 -14.87 8.14
CA ALA A 62 0.45 -14.73 9.41
C ALA A 62 -0.12 -16.08 9.88
N GLU A 63 -0.73 -16.86 9.00
CA GLU A 63 -1.26 -18.18 9.32
C GLU A 63 -0.15 -19.17 9.72
N MET A 64 0.96 -19.20 8.98
CA MET A 64 2.12 -20.01 9.34
C MET A 64 2.66 -19.65 10.72
N LEU A 65 2.78 -18.36 11.03
CA LEU A 65 3.22 -17.90 12.34
C LEU A 65 2.24 -18.32 13.45
N ASN A 66 0.94 -18.14 13.23
CA ASN A 66 -0.08 -18.55 14.19
C ASN A 66 0.02 -20.06 14.47
N ARG A 67 0.21 -20.87 13.43
CA ARG A 67 0.41 -22.32 13.58
C ARG A 67 1.70 -22.65 14.33
N MET A 68 2.81 -21.95 14.07
CA MET A 68 4.06 -22.14 14.81
C MET A 68 3.88 -21.82 16.29
N VAL A 69 3.14 -20.75 16.61
CA VAL A 69 2.83 -20.38 17.99
C VAL A 69 2.00 -21.46 18.69
N GLU A 70 0.97 -22.00 18.03
CA GLU A 70 0.15 -23.08 18.60
C GLU A 70 0.96 -24.35 18.89
N LEU A 71 1.91 -24.71 18.02
CA LEU A 71 2.81 -25.84 18.26
C LEU A 71 3.74 -25.61 19.47
N GLY A 72 4.21 -24.38 19.68
CA GLY A 72 4.99 -24.01 20.87
C GLY A 72 4.16 -23.86 22.16
N ARG A 73 2.83 -23.78 22.05
CA ARG A 73 1.88 -23.61 23.17
C ARG A 73 1.18 -24.91 23.59
N LEU A 74 1.55 -26.05 23.00
CA LEU A 74 1.14 -27.35 23.52
C LEU A 74 1.73 -27.52 24.92
N LYS A 75 0.85 -27.59 25.92
CA LYS A 75 1.20 -27.80 27.33
C LYS A 75 2.18 -28.97 27.40
N HIS A 76 3.38 -28.76 27.94
CA HIS A 76 4.32 -29.83 28.24
C HIS A 76 3.56 -30.93 29.02
N VAL A 77 3.26 -32.03 28.35
CA VAL A 77 2.83 -33.24 29.04
C VAL A 77 4.08 -33.74 29.73
N ARG A 78 4.16 -33.54 31.05
CA ARG A 78 5.06 -34.31 31.91
C ARG A 78 4.55 -35.74 31.88
N THR A 79 5.07 -36.53 30.96
CA THR A 79 5.00 -37.99 31.06
C THR A 79 5.78 -38.41 32.29
N ALA A 80 5.09 -39.12 33.19
CA ALA A 80 5.64 -39.73 34.39
C ALA A 80 6.51 -40.95 34.05
#